data_AF-A0A496DWU8-F1
#
_entry.id   AF-A0A496DWU8-F1
#
_cell.length_a   1.000
_cell.length_b   1.000
_cell.length_c   1.000
_cell.angle_alpha   90.00
_cell.angle_beta   90.00
_cell.angle_gamma   90.00
#
_symmetry.space_group_name_H-M   'P 1'
#
loop_
_entity.id
_entity.type
_entity.pdbx_description
1 polymer ?
#
loop_
_entity_poly.entity_id
_entity_poly.type
_entity_poly.pdbx_seq_one_letter_code
_entity_poly.pdbx_strand_id
1 'polypeptide(L)'
;MKLQPFFLFLSLLLFILSSCEQAEKSRSYQLVRSDQTLAFTLDDKTKNVTPFLSYYRDKKGKEYIVLQSYSMQSRSNKFYFYDKDSQELAFKIEPEIEGSNGVGRVLGCYIQDWDSLYLTSLFEPEIIRINKDCQILEKINYEEANDGTRLYNSSFLSFRTATLMGRDLYIYSDPNRLIEKDYVSATINLDTKEIRALPFVYPDYPGSSVKLKRYGLEGSYSRSFDGQRFVYSFIYDESVYVANIAHDSIRKVSVKSEYIDQVQLPDELTAQAIDFCQNAMYGDLIYDPYREVFYRIAYPSTTIEKGVKAMELIEYGRKTFSIIILDKELNKLGETLFPNYTYNSRQLLVLPDGLYICNSHFMNPDFNDDILSFIRFDLVSRYDRR
;
A
#
# COMPACT_ATOMS: atom_id res chain seq x y z
N MET A 1 -27.61 68.10 14.66
CA MET A 1 -26.82 66.94 14.17
C MET A 1 -27.00 65.79 15.15
N LYS A 2 -27.82 64.79 14.79
CA LYS A 2 -28.10 63.59 15.58
C LYS A 2 -27.12 62.49 15.14
N LEU A 3 -26.03 62.28 15.89
CA LEU A 3 -25.01 61.25 15.61
C LEU A 3 -25.00 60.10 16.64
N GLN A 4 -26.00 60.02 17.51
CA GLN A 4 -25.97 59.13 18.68
C GLN A 4 -26.40 57.66 18.45
N PRO A 5 -27.30 57.29 17.51
CA PRO A 5 -27.67 55.87 17.36
C PRO A 5 -26.68 55.06 16.53
N PHE A 6 -25.84 55.73 15.72
CA PHE A 6 -24.87 55.05 14.85
C PHE A 6 -23.67 54.49 15.64
N PHE A 7 -23.22 55.23 16.67
CA PHE A 7 -22.10 54.79 17.51
C PHE A 7 -22.45 53.59 18.39
N LEU A 8 -23.70 53.49 18.87
CA LEU A 8 -24.17 52.35 19.67
C LEU A 8 -24.33 51.07 18.84
N PHE A 9 -24.72 51.20 17.57
CA PHE A 9 -24.80 50.07 16.65
C PHE A 9 -23.40 49.58 16.23
N LEU A 10 -22.45 50.50 16.03
CA LEU A 10 -21.07 50.19 15.69
C LEU A 10 -20.32 49.53 16.87
N SER A 11 -20.60 49.94 18.12
CA SER A 11 -20.04 49.27 19.30
C SER A 11 -20.60 47.86 19.49
N LEU A 12 -21.88 47.62 19.19
CA LEU A 12 -22.45 46.26 19.24
C LEU A 12 -21.84 45.34 18.16
N LEU A 13 -21.57 45.87 16.96
CA LEU A 13 -20.93 45.11 15.88
C LEU A 13 -19.48 44.71 16.22
N LEU A 14 -18.74 45.59 16.92
CA LEU A 14 -17.37 45.31 17.38
C LEU A 14 -17.32 44.26 18.51
N PHE A 15 -18.36 44.15 19.34
CA PHE A 15 -18.47 43.09 20.34
C PHE A 15 -18.86 41.72 19.74
N ILE A 16 -19.58 41.68 18.61
CA ILE A 16 -19.88 40.42 17.89
C ILE A 16 -18.66 39.90 17.12
N LEU A 17 -17.78 40.79 16.65
CA LEU A 17 -16.50 40.42 16.02
C LEU A 17 -15.38 40.08 17.03
N SER A 18 -15.65 40.25 18.33
CA SER A 18 -14.82 39.74 19.43
C SER A 18 -15.27 38.34 19.88
N SER A 19 -15.98 37.60 19.00
CA SER A 19 -16.16 36.17 19.18
C SER A 19 -14.78 35.55 19.20
N CYS A 20 -14.42 35.03 20.38
CA CYS A 20 -13.22 34.26 20.66
C CYS A 20 -12.85 33.40 19.46
N GLU A 21 -11.87 33.86 18.67
CA GLU A 21 -11.04 32.99 17.85
C GLU A 21 -10.23 32.19 18.88
N GLN A 22 -10.90 31.22 19.50
CA GLN A 22 -10.24 30.19 20.27
C GLN A 22 -9.48 29.44 19.19
N ALA A 23 -8.24 29.86 18.94
CA ALA A 23 -7.33 29.20 18.01
C ALA A 23 -7.48 27.72 18.31
N GLU A 24 -8.14 26.99 17.40
CA GLU A 24 -8.33 25.56 17.57
C GLU A 24 -6.92 25.05 17.79
N LYS A 25 -6.67 24.52 18.99
CA LYS A 25 -5.40 23.87 19.27
C LYS A 25 -5.25 22.85 18.15
N SER A 26 -4.27 23.08 17.27
CA SER A 26 -3.84 22.13 16.25
C SER A 26 -3.79 20.76 16.92
N ARG A 27 -4.76 19.90 16.58
CA ARG A 27 -4.77 18.54 17.05
C ARG A 27 -3.82 17.79 16.15
N SER A 28 -2.64 17.48 16.67
CA SER A 28 -1.69 16.62 15.98
C SER A 28 -1.99 15.17 16.34
N TYR A 29 -2.07 14.31 15.33
CA TYR A 29 -2.32 12.88 15.49
C TYR A 29 -1.01 12.09 15.42
N GLN A 30 -0.96 10.99 16.15
CA GLN A 30 0.19 10.10 16.17
C GLN A 30 -0.24 8.65 16.39
N LEU A 31 0.61 7.73 15.95
CA LEU A 31 0.48 6.31 16.19
C LEU A 31 1.18 5.95 17.52
N VAL A 32 0.43 5.37 18.44
CA VAL A 32 0.94 4.95 19.76
C VAL A 32 0.94 3.44 19.84
N ARG A 33 2.11 2.86 20.11
CA ARG A 33 2.26 1.42 20.34
C ARG A 33 1.36 0.99 21.49
N SER A 34 0.57 -0.06 21.28
CA SER A 34 -0.16 -0.75 22.35
C SER A 34 0.55 -2.03 22.79
N ASP A 35 -0.05 -2.77 23.74
CA ASP A 35 0.44 -4.09 24.15
C ASP A 35 -0.22 -5.25 23.39
N GLN A 36 -1.10 -4.95 22.43
CA GLN A 36 -1.77 -5.98 21.63
C GLN A 36 -0.89 -6.43 20.47
N THR A 37 -0.81 -7.74 20.28
CA THR A 37 0.02 -8.37 19.25
C THR A 37 -0.76 -9.44 18.49
N LEU A 38 -0.31 -9.68 17.25
CA LEU A 38 -0.63 -10.89 16.49
C LEU A 38 0.70 -11.60 16.21
N ALA A 39 0.77 -12.91 16.44
CA ALA A 39 1.96 -13.71 16.22
C ALA A 39 1.59 -15.04 15.59
N PHE A 40 2.11 -15.29 14.40
CA PHE A 40 1.81 -16.47 13.60
C PHE A 40 3.06 -17.33 13.49
N THR A 41 2.99 -18.57 13.97
CA THR A 41 4.06 -19.55 13.78
C THR A 41 4.13 -19.96 12.31
N LEU A 42 5.33 -19.88 11.75
CA LEU A 42 5.63 -20.22 10.37
C LEU A 42 6.16 -21.65 10.28
N ASP A 43 6.03 -22.26 9.10
CA ASP A 43 6.74 -23.50 8.80
C ASP A 43 8.17 -23.20 8.33
N ASP A 44 9.02 -24.23 8.33
CA ASP A 44 10.44 -24.20 7.93
C ASP A 44 10.69 -23.71 6.49
N LYS A 45 9.62 -23.50 5.71
CA LYS A 45 9.66 -23.10 4.29
C LYS A 45 9.06 -21.72 4.05
N THR A 46 8.64 -21.02 5.11
CA THR A 46 7.99 -19.72 5.02
C THR A 46 8.81 -18.67 5.72
N LYS A 47 9.19 -17.62 4.99
CA LYS A 47 9.86 -16.46 5.59
C LYS A 47 8.82 -15.57 6.27
N ASN A 48 9.24 -14.89 7.34
CA ASN A 48 8.46 -13.83 7.99
C ASN A 48 8.45 -12.50 7.20
N VAL A 49 8.94 -12.51 5.96
CA VAL A 49 8.71 -11.46 4.96
C VAL A 49 7.90 -11.99 3.79
N THR A 50 6.87 -11.26 3.39
CA THR A 50 5.98 -11.68 2.30
C THR A 50 5.60 -10.51 1.37
N PRO A 51 5.57 -10.72 0.04
CA PRO A 51 5.07 -9.73 -0.91
C PRO A 51 3.54 -9.62 -0.90
N PHE A 52 2.82 -10.61 -0.35
CA PHE A 52 1.37 -10.62 -0.26
C PHE A 52 0.93 -10.92 1.17
N LEU A 53 0.37 -9.89 1.82
CA LEU A 53 -0.23 -9.92 3.12
C LEU A 53 -1.62 -9.29 3.01
N SER A 54 -2.65 -9.95 3.52
CA SER A 54 -4.02 -9.46 3.45
C SER A 54 -4.83 -9.87 4.68
N TYR A 55 -5.83 -9.05 5.02
CA TYR A 55 -6.90 -9.41 5.96
C TYR A 55 -8.13 -9.79 5.15
N TYR A 56 -8.70 -10.96 5.45
CA TYR A 56 -9.89 -11.46 4.79
C TYR A 56 -10.93 -11.91 5.80
N ARG A 57 -12.17 -11.47 5.61
CA ARG A 57 -13.33 -11.89 6.41
C ARG A 57 -14.32 -12.62 5.52
N ASP A 58 -14.63 -13.86 5.86
CA ASP A 58 -15.54 -14.67 5.07
C ASP A 58 -17.02 -14.29 5.30
N LYS A 59 -17.92 -14.86 4.48
CA LYS A 59 -19.37 -14.62 4.56
C LYS A 59 -20.00 -15.04 5.89
N LYS A 60 -19.36 -15.93 6.65
CA LYS A 60 -19.79 -16.36 8.00
C LYS A 60 -19.23 -15.48 9.11
N GLY A 61 -18.39 -14.50 8.75
CA GLY A 61 -17.76 -13.56 9.66
C GLY A 61 -16.44 -14.06 10.26
N LYS A 62 -15.91 -15.21 9.82
CA LYS A 62 -14.61 -15.71 10.27
C LYS A 62 -13.49 -14.88 9.63
N GLU A 63 -12.52 -14.49 10.43
CA GLU A 63 -11.46 -13.57 10.06
C GLU A 63 -10.13 -14.29 9.91
N TYR A 64 -9.42 -13.98 8.84
CA TYR A 64 -8.14 -14.59 8.50
C TYR A 64 -7.08 -13.54 8.19
N ILE A 65 -5.85 -13.80 8.62
CA ILE A 65 -4.66 -13.17 8.06
C ILE A 65 -4.10 -14.11 7.00
N VAL A 66 -3.95 -13.59 5.79
CA VAL A 66 -3.50 -14.36 4.63
C VAL A 66 -2.13 -13.89 4.23
N LEU A 67 -1.21 -14.84 4.07
CA LEU A 67 0.12 -14.57 3.52
C LEU A 67 0.45 -15.54 2.41
N GLN A 68 1.26 -15.10 1.44
CA GLN A 68 1.86 -15.99 0.46
C GLN A 68 3.33 -16.26 0.84
N SER A 69 3.72 -17.53 0.88
CA SER A 69 5.14 -17.85 0.95
C SER A 69 5.74 -17.67 -0.44
N TYR A 70 6.55 -16.64 -0.62
CA TYR A 70 7.29 -16.39 -1.85
C TYR A 70 8.78 -16.27 -1.55
N SER A 71 9.59 -17.02 -2.29
CA SER A 71 10.99 -16.69 -2.47
C SER A 71 11.36 -16.99 -3.92
N MET A 72 12.32 -16.26 -4.49
CA MET A 72 12.78 -16.54 -5.85
C MET A 72 13.37 -17.97 -6.01
N GLN A 73 13.75 -18.59 -4.89
CA GLN A 73 14.31 -19.94 -4.84
C GLN A 73 13.23 -21.01 -4.56
N SER A 74 12.09 -20.61 -3.99
CA SER A 74 10.96 -21.48 -3.67
C SER A 74 9.98 -21.52 -4.84
N ARG A 75 9.62 -22.72 -5.27
CA ARG A 75 8.58 -22.95 -6.28
C ARG A 75 7.18 -23.01 -5.65
N SER A 76 6.98 -22.41 -4.49
CA SER A 76 5.72 -22.50 -3.75
C SER A 76 4.70 -21.49 -4.26
N ASN A 77 3.50 -21.97 -4.64
CA ASN A 77 2.32 -21.14 -4.86
C ASN A 77 1.41 -21.08 -3.61
N LYS A 78 1.92 -21.46 -2.43
CA LYS A 78 1.12 -21.60 -1.21
C LYS A 78 0.65 -20.28 -0.64
N PHE A 79 -0.66 -20.20 -0.37
CA PHE A 79 -1.30 -19.19 0.45
C PHE A 79 -1.69 -19.80 1.79
N TYR A 80 -1.29 -19.15 2.88
CA TYR A 80 -1.52 -19.59 4.24
C TYR A 80 -2.63 -18.75 4.84
N PHE A 81 -3.64 -19.40 5.40
CA PHE A 81 -4.76 -18.75 6.07
C PHE A 81 -4.64 -19.00 7.56
N TYR A 82 -4.18 -17.99 8.29
CA TYR A 82 -4.13 -18.01 9.74
C TYR A 82 -5.44 -17.48 10.30
N ASP A 83 -5.97 -18.16 11.29
CA ASP A 83 -7.10 -17.64 12.05
C ASP A 83 -6.67 -16.38 12.78
N LYS A 84 -7.41 -15.27 12.63
CA LYS A 84 -7.01 -14.01 13.30
C LYS A 84 -7.05 -14.13 14.83
N ASP A 85 -8.04 -14.84 15.36
CA ASP A 85 -8.30 -14.86 16.81
C ASP A 85 -7.46 -15.92 17.52
N SER A 86 -7.41 -17.16 17.01
CA SER A 86 -6.54 -18.19 17.61
C SER A 86 -5.07 -18.02 17.23
N GLN A 87 -4.76 -17.27 16.16
CA GLN A 87 -3.42 -17.06 15.61
C GLN A 87 -2.75 -18.35 15.11
N GLU A 88 -3.54 -19.41 14.96
CA GLU A 88 -3.11 -20.71 14.44
C GLU A 88 -3.36 -20.80 12.93
N LEU A 89 -2.55 -21.60 12.24
CA LEU A 89 -2.80 -21.92 10.85
C LEU A 89 -4.10 -22.70 10.72
N ALA A 90 -5.10 -22.13 10.06
CA ALA A 90 -6.39 -22.78 9.83
C ALA A 90 -6.31 -23.77 8.65
N PHE A 91 -5.78 -23.32 7.51
CA PHE A 91 -5.57 -24.15 6.32
C PHE A 91 -4.62 -23.47 5.33
N LYS A 92 -4.26 -24.20 4.26
CA LYS A 92 -3.47 -23.70 3.13
C LYS A 92 -4.29 -23.84 1.84
N ILE A 93 -4.09 -22.93 0.90
CA ILE A 93 -4.50 -23.11 -0.50
C ILE A 93 -3.20 -23.24 -1.31
N GLU A 94 -3.05 -24.36 -1.99
CA GLU A 94 -1.82 -24.72 -2.71
C GLU A 94 -2.14 -25.09 -4.16
N PRO A 95 -2.23 -24.10 -5.06
CA PRO A 95 -2.44 -24.35 -6.48
C PRO A 95 -1.21 -25.02 -7.10
N GLU A 96 -1.43 -26.10 -7.86
CA GLU A 96 -0.36 -26.81 -8.55
C GLU A 96 0.26 -25.93 -9.66
N ILE A 97 1.57 -26.07 -9.89
CA ILE A 97 2.24 -25.35 -10.99
C ILE A 97 1.88 -25.99 -12.34
N GLU A 98 1.89 -27.31 -12.40
CA GLU A 98 1.72 -28.11 -13.62
C GLU A 98 0.48 -29.00 -13.49
N GLY A 99 0.13 -29.72 -14.57
CA GLY A 99 -1.03 -30.61 -14.61
C GLY A 99 -2.29 -29.93 -15.17
N SER A 100 -3.41 -30.66 -15.16
CA SER A 100 -4.67 -30.20 -15.76
C SER A 100 -5.28 -28.98 -15.04
N ASN A 101 -4.97 -28.80 -13.75
CA ASN A 101 -5.30 -27.62 -12.95
C ASN A 101 -4.06 -26.76 -12.64
N GLY A 102 -2.99 -26.89 -13.43
CA GLY A 102 -1.75 -26.13 -13.25
C GLY A 102 -1.94 -24.64 -13.52
N VAL A 103 -1.62 -23.81 -12.53
CA VAL A 103 -1.70 -22.34 -12.62
C VAL A 103 -0.37 -21.67 -13.00
N GLY A 104 0.68 -22.46 -13.28
CA GLY A 104 2.02 -21.92 -13.44
C GLY A 104 2.55 -21.34 -12.14
N ARG A 105 3.45 -20.34 -12.21
CA ARG A 105 3.90 -19.60 -11.01
C ARG A 105 3.02 -18.39 -10.81
N VAL A 106 2.52 -18.22 -9.59
CA VAL A 106 1.66 -17.07 -9.22
C VAL A 106 2.29 -16.24 -8.12
N LEU A 107 1.98 -14.95 -8.11
CA LEU A 107 2.39 -14.01 -7.08
C LEU A 107 1.23 -13.08 -6.79
N GLY A 108 0.74 -13.10 -5.55
CA GLY A 108 -0.40 -12.29 -5.14
C GLY A 108 -1.75 -12.88 -5.55
N CYS A 109 -2.80 -12.42 -4.88
CA CYS A 109 -4.17 -12.76 -5.25
C CYS A 109 -5.18 -11.70 -4.79
N TYR A 110 -6.39 -11.79 -5.35
CA TYR A 110 -7.57 -11.13 -4.84
C TYR A 110 -8.58 -12.21 -4.41
N ILE A 111 -9.00 -12.17 -3.15
CA ILE A 111 -9.91 -13.14 -2.57
C ILE A 111 -11.30 -12.51 -2.56
N GLN A 112 -12.17 -12.95 -3.46
CA GLN A 112 -13.57 -12.51 -3.47
C GLN A 112 -14.38 -13.35 -2.49
N ASP A 113 -14.29 -14.67 -2.64
CA ASP A 113 -14.84 -15.66 -1.72
C ASP A 113 -14.19 -17.04 -1.96
N TRP A 114 -14.68 -18.08 -1.28
CA TRP A 114 -14.14 -19.43 -1.41
C TRP A 114 -14.36 -20.08 -2.78
N ASP A 115 -15.29 -19.57 -3.57
CA ASP A 115 -15.54 -20.06 -4.93
C ASP A 115 -14.74 -19.26 -5.97
N SER A 116 -14.09 -18.16 -5.56
CA SER A 116 -13.43 -17.22 -6.47
C SER A 116 -12.22 -16.53 -5.82
N LEU A 117 -11.05 -17.10 -6.07
CA LEU A 117 -9.75 -16.47 -5.84
C LEU A 117 -9.12 -16.15 -7.19
N TYR A 118 -8.73 -14.89 -7.39
CA TYR A 118 -8.10 -14.40 -8.60
C TYR A 118 -6.60 -14.30 -8.38
N LEU A 119 -5.86 -15.26 -8.94
CA LEU A 119 -4.42 -15.32 -8.85
C LEU A 119 -3.79 -14.54 -10.01
N THR A 120 -2.71 -13.82 -9.74
CA THR A 120 -1.92 -13.16 -10.78
C THR A 120 -0.73 -14.02 -11.19
N SER A 121 -0.60 -14.30 -12.48
CA SER A 121 0.55 -15.00 -13.05
C SER A 121 1.82 -14.16 -12.86
N LEU A 122 2.94 -14.82 -12.54
CA LEU A 122 4.20 -14.13 -12.31
C LEU A 122 4.85 -13.63 -13.62
N PHE A 123 4.55 -14.27 -14.75
CA PHE A 123 5.28 -14.02 -16.00
C PHE A 123 4.42 -13.50 -17.13
N GLU A 124 3.11 -13.78 -17.10
CA GLU A 124 2.19 -13.46 -18.17
C GLU A 124 1.13 -12.48 -17.68
N PRO A 125 0.64 -11.55 -18.51
CA PRO A 125 -0.53 -10.72 -18.21
C PRO A 125 -1.80 -11.58 -18.20
N GLU A 126 -1.90 -12.50 -17.24
CA GLU A 126 -3.00 -13.44 -17.06
C GLU A 126 -3.48 -13.44 -15.60
N ILE A 127 -4.79 -13.37 -15.42
CA ILE A 127 -5.47 -13.61 -14.13
C ILE A 127 -6.14 -14.98 -14.19
N ILE A 128 -5.86 -15.82 -13.20
CA ILE A 128 -6.37 -17.18 -13.11
C ILE A 128 -7.35 -17.24 -11.95
N ARG A 129 -8.62 -17.52 -12.24
CA ARG A 129 -9.66 -17.69 -11.22
C ARG A 129 -9.73 -19.15 -10.80
N ILE A 130 -9.56 -19.41 -9.51
CA ILE A 130 -9.73 -20.73 -8.90
C ILE A 130 -10.78 -20.72 -7.80
N ASN A 131 -11.27 -21.89 -7.40
CA ASN A 131 -11.97 -22.07 -6.13
C ASN A 131 -11.01 -22.53 -5.02
N LYS A 132 -11.53 -22.72 -3.80
CA LYS A 132 -10.76 -23.19 -2.63
C LYS A 132 -10.13 -24.56 -2.83
N ASP A 133 -10.70 -25.40 -3.68
CA ASP A 133 -10.19 -26.73 -4.02
C ASP A 133 -9.15 -26.69 -5.16
N CYS A 134 -8.63 -25.50 -5.49
CA CYS A 134 -7.63 -25.27 -6.53
C CYS A 134 -8.07 -25.67 -7.94
N GLN A 135 -9.37 -25.78 -8.22
CA GLN A 135 -9.87 -26.02 -9.56
C GLN A 135 -9.85 -24.73 -10.36
N ILE A 136 -9.28 -24.76 -11.58
CA ILE A 136 -9.30 -23.61 -12.48
C ILE A 136 -10.71 -23.45 -13.02
N LEU A 137 -11.31 -22.29 -12.74
CA LEU A 137 -12.62 -21.91 -13.25
C LEU A 137 -12.48 -21.08 -14.53
N GLU A 138 -11.44 -20.25 -14.61
CA GLU A 138 -11.24 -19.32 -15.72
C GLU A 138 -9.80 -18.82 -15.79
N LYS A 139 -9.35 -18.48 -17.00
CA LYS A 139 -8.12 -17.72 -17.27
C LYS A 139 -8.46 -16.50 -18.12
N ILE A 140 -7.98 -15.34 -17.71
CA ILE A 140 -8.23 -14.07 -18.38
C ILE A 140 -6.88 -13.48 -18.79
N ASN A 141 -6.56 -13.54 -20.08
CA ASN A 141 -5.45 -12.79 -20.64
C ASN A 141 -5.87 -11.31 -20.76
N TYR A 142 -5.03 -10.41 -20.25
CA TYR A 142 -5.26 -8.97 -20.27
C TYR A 142 -4.16 -8.17 -20.98
N GLU A 143 -3.34 -8.81 -21.81
CA GLU A 143 -2.23 -8.15 -22.51
C GLU A 143 -2.67 -6.96 -23.38
N GLU A 144 -3.89 -7.02 -23.91
CA GLU A 144 -4.44 -5.98 -24.78
C GLU A 144 -5.88 -5.64 -24.35
N ALA A 145 -6.14 -4.34 -24.17
CA ALA A 145 -7.48 -3.82 -23.96
C ALA A 145 -8.30 -3.82 -25.26
N ASN A 146 -9.63 -3.68 -25.16
CA ASN A 146 -10.51 -3.72 -26.33
C ASN A 146 -10.24 -2.63 -27.39
N ASP A 147 -9.58 -1.53 -27.02
CA ASP A 147 -9.19 -0.46 -27.93
C ASP A 147 -7.79 -0.66 -28.56
N GLY A 148 -7.14 -1.81 -28.31
CA GLY A 148 -5.79 -2.14 -28.77
C GLY A 148 -4.67 -1.63 -27.85
N THR A 149 -5.00 -1.01 -26.72
CA THR A 149 -4.00 -0.56 -25.74
C THR A 149 -3.31 -1.76 -25.10
N ARG A 150 -1.97 -1.80 -25.17
CA ARG A 150 -1.18 -2.83 -24.48
C ARG A 150 -1.10 -2.56 -22.98
N LEU A 151 -1.21 -3.63 -22.22
CA LEU A 151 -1.07 -3.68 -20.77
C LEU A 151 0.03 -4.68 -20.41
N TYR A 152 0.67 -4.49 -19.26
CA TYR A 152 1.80 -5.30 -18.84
C TYR A 152 1.51 -6.04 -17.54
N ASN A 153 2.16 -7.18 -17.41
CA ASN A 153 1.93 -8.07 -16.28
C ASN A 153 2.16 -7.36 -14.94
N SER A 154 1.19 -7.45 -14.03
CA SER A 154 1.30 -6.94 -12.66
C SER A 154 0.71 -7.95 -11.67
N SER A 155 1.08 -7.80 -10.40
CA SER A 155 0.70 -8.73 -9.32
C SER A 155 -0.15 -8.06 -8.24
N PHE A 156 -1.13 -8.78 -7.70
CA PHE A 156 -1.94 -8.29 -6.58
C PHE A 156 -1.19 -8.44 -5.25
N LEU A 157 -0.48 -7.40 -4.83
CA LEU A 157 0.37 -7.38 -3.62
C LEU A 157 -0.30 -6.67 -2.44
N SER A 158 0.33 -6.69 -1.26
CA SER A 158 -0.24 -6.12 -0.01
C SER A 158 -0.78 -4.69 -0.14
N PHE A 159 -0.10 -3.82 -0.88
CA PHE A 159 -0.50 -2.42 -1.13
C PHE A 159 -0.96 -2.15 -2.58
N ARG A 160 -1.11 -3.22 -3.34
CA ARG A 160 -1.59 -3.22 -4.73
C ARG A 160 -2.66 -4.30 -4.90
N THR A 161 -3.66 -4.31 -4.03
CA THR A 161 -4.76 -5.26 -4.15
C THR A 161 -5.71 -4.85 -5.28
N ALA A 162 -6.31 -5.82 -5.94
CA ALA A 162 -7.37 -5.52 -6.90
C ALA A 162 -8.59 -4.93 -6.19
N THR A 163 -9.36 -4.11 -6.89
CA THR A 163 -10.63 -3.57 -6.37
C THR A 163 -11.75 -4.04 -7.26
N LEU A 164 -12.74 -4.73 -6.70
CA LEU A 164 -13.95 -5.14 -7.43
C LEU A 164 -15.07 -4.14 -7.14
N MET A 165 -15.58 -3.49 -8.18
CA MET A 165 -16.73 -2.59 -8.09
C MET A 165 -17.83 -3.09 -9.02
N GLY A 166 -18.93 -3.59 -8.44
CA GLY A 166 -19.96 -4.28 -9.21
C GLY A 166 -19.38 -5.52 -9.89
N ARG A 167 -19.22 -5.46 -11.22
CA ARG A 167 -18.62 -6.53 -12.03
C ARG A 167 -17.28 -6.15 -12.65
N ASP A 168 -16.79 -4.94 -12.40
CA ASP A 168 -15.52 -4.46 -12.93
C ASP A 168 -14.40 -4.67 -11.91
N LEU A 169 -13.43 -5.50 -12.28
CA LEU A 169 -12.20 -5.71 -11.52
C LEU A 169 -11.15 -4.70 -11.97
N TYR A 170 -10.78 -3.79 -11.07
CA TYR A 170 -9.73 -2.80 -11.29
C TYR A 170 -8.37 -3.41 -11.03
N ILE A 171 -7.57 -3.52 -12.08
CA ILE A 171 -6.25 -4.14 -12.08
C ILE A 171 -5.15 -3.10 -12.31
N TYR A 172 -3.91 -3.54 -12.18
CA TYR A 172 -2.71 -2.75 -12.43
C TYR A 172 -2.10 -3.18 -13.76
N SER A 173 -1.43 -2.25 -14.42
CA SER A 173 -0.49 -2.56 -15.50
C SER A 173 0.86 -2.04 -15.04
N ASP A 174 1.89 -2.89 -15.04
CA ASP A 174 3.25 -2.45 -14.67
C ASP A 174 3.84 -1.57 -15.78
N PRO A 175 4.84 -0.73 -15.46
CA PRO A 175 5.33 0.23 -16.44
C PRO A 175 6.22 -0.42 -17.50
N ASN A 176 6.08 0.05 -18.74
CA ASN A 176 7.02 -0.18 -19.83
C ASN A 176 7.61 1.14 -20.37
N ARG A 177 8.84 1.43 -19.93
CA ARG A 177 9.63 2.60 -20.37
C ARG A 177 9.98 2.67 -21.87
N LEU A 178 9.69 1.62 -22.64
CA LEU A 178 9.99 1.59 -24.08
C LEU A 178 8.86 2.20 -24.92
N ILE A 179 7.70 2.44 -24.32
CA ILE A 179 6.54 3.03 -24.98
C ILE A 179 6.29 4.48 -24.49
N GLU A 180 5.50 5.23 -25.26
CA GLU A 180 5.26 6.66 -24.99
C GLU A 180 4.17 6.90 -23.94
N LYS A 181 3.11 6.08 -23.94
CA LYS A 181 2.00 6.17 -22.98
C LYS A 181 1.86 4.87 -22.24
N ASP A 182 2.11 4.95 -20.95
CA ASP A 182 2.18 3.80 -20.07
C ASP A 182 1.08 3.90 -19.02
N TYR A 183 0.05 3.08 -19.18
CA TYR A 183 -1.16 3.15 -18.37
C TYR A 183 -0.94 2.43 -17.03
N VAL A 184 -1.37 3.06 -15.94
CA VAL A 184 -1.17 2.53 -14.58
C VAL A 184 -2.20 1.45 -14.25
N SER A 185 -3.38 1.51 -14.87
CA SER A 185 -4.53 0.72 -14.47
C SER A 185 -5.46 0.39 -15.62
N ALA A 186 -6.20 -0.70 -15.48
CA ALA A 186 -7.26 -1.12 -16.38
C ALA A 186 -8.43 -1.73 -15.58
N THR A 187 -9.57 -1.89 -16.22
CA THR A 187 -10.70 -2.65 -15.69
C THR A 187 -10.95 -3.89 -16.53
N ILE A 188 -11.32 -4.99 -15.88
CA ILE A 188 -11.85 -6.19 -16.54
C ILE A 188 -13.28 -6.41 -16.05
N ASN A 189 -14.25 -6.38 -16.95
CA ASN A 189 -15.62 -6.79 -16.62
C ASN A 189 -15.70 -8.32 -16.52
N LEU A 190 -16.07 -8.82 -15.35
CA LEU A 190 -16.05 -10.25 -15.04
C LEU A 190 -17.16 -11.05 -15.74
N ASP A 191 -18.16 -10.40 -16.35
CA ASP A 191 -19.21 -11.08 -17.12
C ASP A 191 -18.93 -11.04 -18.62
N THR A 192 -18.65 -9.85 -19.16
CA THR A 192 -18.46 -9.62 -20.61
C THR A 192 -17.04 -9.87 -21.08
N LYS A 193 -16.06 -9.90 -20.15
CA LYS A 193 -14.62 -9.94 -20.41
C LYS A 193 -14.09 -8.71 -21.15
N GLU A 194 -14.85 -7.63 -21.13
CA GLU A 194 -14.39 -6.36 -21.65
C GLU A 194 -13.24 -5.82 -20.78
N ILE A 195 -12.13 -5.49 -21.41
CA ILE A 195 -10.93 -4.91 -20.82
C ILE A 195 -10.81 -3.47 -21.32
N ARG A 196 -10.76 -2.51 -20.38
CA ARG A 196 -10.60 -1.09 -20.68
C ARG A 196 -9.36 -0.57 -19.98
N ALA A 197 -8.41 -0.04 -20.74
CA ALA A 197 -7.33 0.76 -20.16
C ALA A 197 -7.92 2.04 -19.56
N LEU A 198 -7.50 2.39 -18.36
CA LEU A 198 -7.93 3.62 -17.68
C LEU A 198 -6.95 4.74 -18.02
N PRO A 199 -7.41 5.98 -18.28
CA PRO A 199 -6.59 7.03 -18.89
C PRO A 199 -5.48 7.61 -18.00
N PHE A 200 -5.31 7.11 -16.76
CA PHE A 200 -4.21 7.51 -15.90
C PHE A 200 -2.90 6.83 -16.31
N VAL A 201 -1.91 7.64 -16.67
CA VAL A 201 -0.57 7.20 -17.05
C VAL A 201 0.44 7.43 -15.94
N TYR A 202 1.55 6.69 -15.99
CA TYR A 202 2.64 6.83 -15.04
C TYR A 202 3.16 8.28 -15.02
N PRO A 203 3.44 8.85 -13.83
CA PRO A 203 4.03 10.17 -13.73
C PRO A 203 5.50 10.17 -14.19
N ASP A 204 5.91 11.27 -14.80
CA ASP A 204 7.29 11.52 -15.19
C ASP A 204 8.11 12.08 -14.02
N TYR A 205 9.31 11.53 -13.86
CA TYR A 205 10.34 12.01 -12.95
C TYR A 205 11.55 12.50 -13.74
N PRO A 206 12.43 13.33 -13.15
CA PRO A 206 13.76 13.55 -13.68
C PRO A 206 14.41 12.21 -14.02
N GLY A 207 14.72 12.02 -15.30
CA GLY A 207 15.31 10.78 -15.79
C GLY A 207 14.34 9.73 -16.34
N SER A 208 13.01 9.85 -16.20
CA SER A 208 12.04 8.87 -16.75
C SER A 208 12.21 8.59 -18.26
N SER A 209 12.77 9.54 -19.03
CA SER A 209 13.07 9.36 -20.45
C SER A 209 14.23 8.41 -20.74
N VAL A 210 15.06 8.07 -19.76
CA VAL A 210 16.20 7.17 -19.95
C VAL A 210 15.73 5.73 -20.00
N LYS A 211 15.81 5.15 -21.20
CA LYS A 211 15.32 3.80 -21.47
C LYS A 211 16.19 2.71 -20.84
N LEU A 212 17.50 2.93 -20.76
CA LEU A 212 18.46 2.00 -20.18
C LEU A 212 18.81 2.46 -18.77
N LYS A 213 18.08 1.96 -17.76
CA LYS A 213 18.39 2.17 -16.34
C LYS A 213 18.68 0.85 -15.67
N ARG A 214 19.56 0.89 -14.67
CA ARG A 214 19.89 -0.26 -13.82
C ARG A 214 18.71 -0.71 -12.96
N TYR A 215 17.86 0.22 -12.53
CA TYR A 215 16.66 -0.05 -11.73
C TYR A 215 15.45 0.67 -12.33
N GLY A 216 14.26 0.04 -12.24
CA GLY A 216 13.00 0.70 -12.57
C GLY A 216 12.53 1.56 -11.41
N LEU A 217 12.43 2.86 -11.66
CA LEU A 217 11.98 3.84 -10.67
C LEU A 217 10.45 3.95 -10.66
N GLU A 218 9.83 3.60 -11.79
CA GLU A 218 8.44 3.88 -12.12
C GLU A 218 7.47 2.83 -11.55
N GLY A 219 7.94 1.59 -11.33
CA GLY A 219 7.10 0.45 -10.94
C GLY A 219 6.78 0.35 -9.45
N SER A 220 7.40 1.19 -8.62
CA SER A 220 7.22 1.17 -7.17
C SER A 220 6.16 2.19 -6.75
N TYR A 221 4.95 1.70 -6.51
CA TYR A 221 3.81 2.50 -6.07
C TYR A 221 2.77 1.63 -5.37
N SER A 222 1.81 2.28 -4.73
CA SER A 222 0.63 1.68 -4.11
C SER A 222 -0.64 2.37 -4.59
N ARG A 223 -1.77 1.70 -4.41
CA ARG A 223 -3.11 2.26 -4.67
C ARG A 223 -4.06 1.83 -3.57
N SER A 224 -4.79 2.79 -3.03
CA SER A 224 -5.91 2.56 -2.13
C SER A 224 -7.21 3.08 -2.73
N PHE A 225 -8.32 2.41 -2.45
CA PHE A 225 -9.67 2.87 -2.78
C PHE A 225 -10.42 3.19 -1.48
N ASP A 226 -10.93 4.41 -1.35
CA ASP A 226 -11.61 4.87 -0.13
C ASP A 226 -13.13 4.68 -0.15
N GLY A 227 -13.66 4.02 -1.19
CA GLY A 227 -15.08 3.88 -1.47
C GLY A 227 -15.61 4.90 -2.48
N GLN A 228 -14.86 5.96 -2.80
CA GLN A 228 -15.27 7.01 -3.74
C GLN A 228 -14.23 7.28 -4.83
N ARG A 229 -12.95 7.17 -4.49
CA ARG A 229 -11.82 7.55 -5.35
C ARG A 229 -10.61 6.67 -5.09
N PHE A 230 -9.73 6.60 -6.08
CA PHE A 230 -8.46 5.93 -5.97
C PHE A 230 -7.37 6.93 -5.58
N VAL A 231 -6.52 6.56 -4.63
CA VAL A 231 -5.36 7.34 -4.20
C VAL A 231 -4.11 6.53 -4.47
N TYR A 232 -3.21 7.10 -5.28
CA TYR A 232 -1.94 6.51 -5.67
C TYR A 232 -0.79 7.21 -4.95
N SER A 233 0.13 6.43 -4.38
CA SER A 233 1.39 6.91 -3.82
C SER A 233 2.54 6.29 -4.59
N PHE A 234 3.26 7.13 -5.34
CA PHE A 234 4.51 6.74 -5.96
C PHE A 234 5.68 7.10 -5.05
N ILE A 235 6.71 6.26 -5.01
CA ILE A 235 7.79 6.40 -4.02
C ILE A 235 8.68 7.64 -4.26
N TYR A 236 8.71 8.18 -5.47
CA TYR A 236 9.57 9.32 -5.82
C TYR A 236 8.82 10.64 -5.96
N ASP A 237 7.56 10.71 -5.53
CA ASP A 237 6.78 11.95 -5.55
C ASP A 237 6.38 12.34 -4.12
N GLU A 238 6.55 13.61 -3.76
CA GLU A 238 6.01 14.14 -2.50
C GLU A 238 4.48 14.23 -2.50
N SER A 239 3.87 14.23 -3.68
CA SER A 239 2.43 14.25 -3.85
C SER A 239 1.85 12.84 -3.99
N VAL A 240 0.59 12.71 -3.59
CA VAL A 240 -0.27 11.58 -3.98
C VAL A 240 -1.18 12.02 -5.13
N TYR A 241 -1.62 11.05 -5.92
CA TYR A 241 -2.48 11.27 -7.08
C TYR A 241 -3.87 10.71 -6.76
N VAL A 242 -4.88 11.53 -6.97
CA VAL A 242 -6.27 11.18 -6.67
C VAL A 242 -7.03 11.09 -7.96
N ALA A 243 -7.52 9.89 -8.26
CA ALA A 243 -8.31 9.58 -9.44
C ALA A 243 -9.76 9.33 -9.06
N ASN A 244 -10.69 9.84 -9.85
CA ASN A 244 -12.08 9.37 -9.80
C ASN A 244 -12.16 7.92 -10.34
N ILE A 245 -13.33 7.31 -10.24
CA ILE A 245 -13.55 5.90 -10.67
C ILE A 245 -13.15 5.70 -12.14
N ALA A 246 -13.54 6.62 -13.03
CA ALA A 246 -13.21 6.54 -14.46
C ALA A 246 -11.74 6.88 -14.79
N HIS A 247 -10.97 7.39 -13.82
CA HIS A 247 -9.59 7.88 -13.98
C HIS A 247 -9.40 8.99 -15.02
N ASP A 248 -10.47 9.59 -15.55
CA ASP A 248 -10.44 10.72 -16.49
C ASP A 248 -10.19 12.07 -15.79
N SER A 249 -10.22 12.09 -14.46
CA SER A 249 -9.85 13.23 -13.63
C SER A 249 -8.82 12.83 -12.59
N ILE A 250 -7.62 13.39 -12.72
CA ILE A 250 -6.49 13.16 -11.81
C ILE A 250 -6.07 14.49 -11.19
N ARG A 251 -6.03 14.57 -9.87
CA ARG A 251 -5.47 15.72 -9.14
C ARG A 251 -4.30 15.28 -8.27
N LYS A 252 -3.29 16.14 -8.13
CA LYS A 252 -2.17 15.93 -7.21
C LYS A 252 -2.44 16.62 -5.88
N VAL A 253 -2.05 15.98 -4.79
CA VAL A 253 -2.10 16.56 -3.43
C VAL A 253 -0.74 16.40 -2.78
N SER A 254 -0.09 17.50 -2.43
CA SER A 254 1.19 17.45 -1.71
C SER A 254 0.95 16.92 -0.30
N VAL A 255 1.63 15.84 0.07
CA VAL A 255 1.55 15.22 1.40
C VAL A 255 2.97 14.96 1.91
N LYS A 256 3.69 16.07 2.09
CA LYS A 256 5.11 16.09 2.44
C LYS A 256 5.36 15.58 3.87
N SER A 257 6.41 14.76 4.01
CA SER A 257 6.93 14.33 5.31
C SER A 257 7.68 15.47 6.02
N GLU A 258 7.57 15.56 7.35
CA GLU A 258 8.37 16.49 8.17
C GLU A 258 9.84 16.08 8.26
N TYR A 259 10.14 14.82 7.91
CA TYR A 259 11.46 14.20 8.00
C TYR A 259 12.16 14.06 6.63
N ILE A 260 11.55 14.59 5.56
CA ILE A 260 12.12 14.58 4.21
C ILE A 260 12.15 16.01 3.67
N ASP A 261 13.36 16.56 3.51
CA ASP A 261 13.55 17.86 2.86
C ASP A 261 13.19 17.81 1.38
N GLN A 262 13.72 16.80 0.67
CA GLN A 262 13.48 16.52 -0.74
C GLN A 262 13.69 15.03 -1.04
N VAL A 263 12.99 14.53 -2.07
CA VAL A 263 13.20 13.18 -2.59
C VAL A 263 14.57 13.09 -3.26
N GLN A 264 15.27 11.97 -3.03
CA GLN A 264 16.57 11.67 -3.62
C GLN A 264 16.44 10.54 -4.63
N LEU A 265 16.41 10.90 -5.91
CA LEU A 265 16.43 9.94 -7.00
C LEU A 265 17.81 9.26 -7.07
N PRO A 266 17.86 7.93 -7.13
CA PRO A 266 19.11 7.21 -7.35
C PRO A 266 19.60 7.44 -8.80
N ASP A 267 20.92 7.37 -9.00
CA ASP A 267 21.51 7.51 -10.34
C ASP A 267 21.04 6.39 -11.28
N GLU A 268 20.71 6.74 -12.52
CA GLU A 268 20.06 5.84 -13.45
C GLU A 268 20.90 4.61 -13.85
N LEU A 269 22.23 4.79 -13.92
CA LEU A 269 23.16 3.78 -14.45
C LEU A 269 24.02 3.17 -13.34
N THR A 270 24.37 3.95 -12.34
CA THR A 270 25.37 3.59 -11.33
C THR A 270 24.80 3.30 -9.96
N ALA A 271 23.50 3.54 -9.73
CA ALA A 271 22.86 3.23 -8.46
C ALA A 271 23.13 1.81 -7.99
N GLN A 272 23.09 1.63 -6.69
CA GLN A 272 23.27 0.37 -6.00
C GLN A 272 22.08 0.15 -5.06
N ALA A 273 21.83 -1.09 -4.67
CA ALA A 273 20.76 -1.44 -3.74
C ALA A 273 20.82 -0.60 -2.43
N ILE A 274 22.02 -0.22 -1.98
CA ILE A 274 22.19 0.59 -0.77
C ILE A 274 21.65 2.02 -0.92
N ASP A 275 21.64 2.59 -2.13
CA ASP A 275 21.09 3.92 -2.37
C ASP A 275 19.59 3.94 -2.07
N PHE A 276 18.87 2.86 -2.42
CA PHE A 276 17.45 2.70 -2.07
C PHE A 276 17.20 2.54 -0.57
N CYS A 277 18.23 2.16 0.21
CA CYS A 277 18.14 2.07 1.66
C CYS A 277 18.45 3.41 2.36
N GLN A 278 19.26 4.26 1.73
CA GLN A 278 19.79 5.50 2.30
C GLN A 278 19.07 6.76 1.81
N ASN A 279 18.58 6.75 0.59
CA ASN A 279 17.97 7.92 -0.04
C ASN A 279 16.61 8.23 0.56
N ALA A 280 16.34 9.52 0.74
CA ALA A 280 15.03 9.99 1.13
C ALA A 280 14.01 9.74 0.01
N MET A 281 12.91 9.05 0.33
CA MET A 281 11.83 8.75 -0.61
C MET A 281 10.55 8.40 0.16
N TYR A 282 9.43 8.30 -0.54
CA TYR A 282 8.16 7.85 0.03
C TYR A 282 7.98 6.35 -0.16
N GLY A 283 6.92 5.80 0.45
CA GLY A 283 6.57 4.40 0.35
C GLY A 283 5.09 4.20 0.02
N ASP A 284 4.61 3.03 0.44
CA ASP A 284 3.23 2.62 0.23
C ASP A 284 2.23 3.50 1.02
N LEU A 285 0.99 3.52 0.56
CA LEU A 285 -0.14 4.21 1.17
C LEU A 285 -1.30 3.24 1.32
N ILE A 286 -1.87 3.19 2.52
CA ILE A 286 -3.01 2.34 2.85
C ILE A 286 -4.14 3.17 3.47
N TYR A 287 -5.37 2.94 3.01
CA TYR A 287 -6.57 3.52 3.60
C TYR A 287 -7.05 2.68 4.78
N ASP A 288 -7.41 3.36 5.87
CA ASP A 288 -8.06 2.78 7.03
C ASP A 288 -9.56 3.13 7.03
N PRO A 289 -10.45 2.20 6.61
CA PRO A 289 -11.87 2.48 6.55
C PRO A 289 -12.54 2.58 7.93
N TYR A 290 -11.88 2.15 9.01
CA TYR A 290 -12.45 2.16 10.35
C TYR A 290 -12.23 3.50 11.08
N ARG A 291 -11.12 4.18 10.77
CA ARG A 291 -10.85 5.55 11.24
C ARG A 291 -11.00 6.63 10.17
N GLU A 292 -11.26 6.23 8.92
CA GLU A 292 -11.35 7.11 7.76
C GLU A 292 -10.10 7.99 7.55
N VAL A 293 -8.92 7.37 7.65
CA VAL A 293 -7.62 8.02 7.45
C VAL A 293 -6.77 7.26 6.44
N PHE A 294 -5.76 7.92 5.88
CA PHE A 294 -4.70 7.24 5.14
C PHE A 294 -3.40 7.24 5.95
N TYR A 295 -2.67 6.13 5.87
CA TYR A 295 -1.31 6.00 6.37
C TYR A 295 -0.37 5.94 5.17
N ARG A 296 0.50 6.93 5.02
CA ARG A 296 1.54 6.96 3.97
C ARG A 296 2.91 6.79 4.58
N ILE A 297 3.67 5.81 4.10
CA ILE A 297 5.04 5.59 4.54
C ILE A 297 5.96 6.67 3.94
N ALA A 298 6.88 7.17 4.74
CA ALA A 298 7.98 8.01 4.31
C ALA A 298 9.31 7.46 4.85
N TYR A 299 10.36 7.54 4.05
CA TYR A 299 11.69 7.06 4.40
C TYR A 299 12.65 8.26 4.42
N PRO A 300 13.00 8.78 5.60
CA PRO A 300 14.03 9.81 5.76
C PRO A 300 15.38 9.34 5.22
N SER A 301 16.24 10.29 4.84
CA SER A 301 17.62 9.94 4.48
C SER A 301 18.35 9.38 5.71
N THR A 302 19.18 8.37 5.51
CA THR A 302 19.92 7.72 6.59
C THR A 302 21.24 7.15 6.07
N THR A 303 22.15 6.83 6.98
CA THR A 303 23.33 6.01 6.71
C THR A 303 23.08 4.57 7.18
N ILE A 304 23.59 3.61 6.42
CA ILE A 304 23.53 2.18 6.75
C ILE A 304 24.91 1.70 7.19
N GLU A 305 24.93 0.87 8.23
CA GLU A 305 26.15 0.30 8.80
C GLU A 305 26.85 -0.63 7.80
N LYS A 306 28.19 -0.70 7.89
CA LYS A 306 29.00 -1.56 7.03
C LYS A 306 28.60 -3.04 7.21
N GLY A 307 28.44 -3.75 6.10
CA GLY A 307 28.15 -5.18 6.08
C GLY A 307 26.67 -5.56 6.12
N VAL A 308 25.76 -4.58 6.27
CA VAL A 308 24.32 -4.81 6.14
C VAL A 308 23.97 -5.10 4.69
N LYS A 309 23.17 -6.16 4.46
CA LYS A 309 22.73 -6.56 3.13
C LYS A 309 21.59 -5.68 2.65
N ALA A 310 21.86 -4.82 1.67
CA ALA A 310 20.89 -3.84 1.18
C ALA A 310 19.57 -4.46 0.65
N MET A 311 19.63 -5.56 -0.10
CA MET A 311 18.42 -6.20 -0.64
C MET A 311 17.50 -6.72 0.47
N GLU A 312 18.08 -7.37 1.49
CA GLU A 312 17.34 -7.82 2.66
C GLU A 312 16.77 -6.62 3.43
N LEU A 313 17.54 -5.54 3.58
CA LEU A 313 17.06 -4.33 4.22
C LEU A 313 15.87 -3.68 3.50
N ILE A 314 15.81 -3.71 2.17
CA ILE A 314 14.65 -3.25 1.39
C ILE A 314 13.43 -4.13 1.67
N GLU A 315 13.59 -5.44 1.68
CA GLU A 315 12.51 -6.41 1.93
C GLU A 315 11.92 -6.26 3.35
N TYR A 316 12.76 -5.94 4.34
CA TYR A 316 12.36 -5.78 5.73
C TYR A 316 12.01 -4.34 6.14
N GLY A 317 11.76 -3.44 5.18
CA GLY A 317 11.17 -2.14 5.48
C GLY A 317 12.15 -1.05 5.93
N ARG A 318 13.44 -1.23 5.60
CA ARG A 318 14.56 -0.30 5.79
C ARG A 318 14.91 -0.05 7.26
N LYS A 319 15.96 0.76 7.46
CA LYS A 319 16.45 1.12 8.79
C LYS A 319 15.43 1.89 9.60
N THR A 320 14.83 2.93 9.02
CA THR A 320 13.87 3.81 9.67
C THR A 320 12.85 4.30 8.66
N PHE A 321 11.67 4.64 9.15
CA PHE A 321 10.58 5.21 8.38
C PHE A 321 9.70 6.03 9.32
N SER A 322 8.88 6.89 8.73
CA SER A 322 7.75 7.52 9.38
C SER A 322 6.45 7.12 8.69
N ILE A 323 5.34 7.31 9.39
CA ILE A 323 4.00 7.20 8.82
C ILE A 323 3.33 8.56 8.92
N ILE A 324 3.05 9.15 7.77
CA ILE A 324 2.21 10.33 7.62
C ILE A 324 0.76 9.89 7.76
N ILE A 325 0.00 10.60 8.60
CA ILE A 325 -1.41 10.34 8.86
C ILE A 325 -2.20 11.44 8.17
N LEU A 326 -3.10 11.06 7.27
CA LEU A 326 -3.94 11.97 6.50
C LEU A 326 -5.41 11.70 6.82
N ASP A 327 -6.24 12.73 6.89
CA ASP A 327 -7.69 12.54 6.89
C ASP A 327 -8.18 12.05 5.52
N LYS A 328 -9.48 11.78 5.43
CA LYS A 328 -10.13 11.31 4.21
C LYS A 328 -9.97 12.29 3.05
N GLU A 329 -9.90 13.59 3.32
CA GLU A 329 -9.71 14.66 2.36
C GLU A 329 -8.25 14.81 1.88
N LEU A 330 -7.31 14.14 2.56
CA LEU A 330 -5.86 14.13 2.40
C LEU A 330 -5.15 15.33 3.05
N ASN A 331 -5.77 15.96 4.04
CA ASN A 331 -5.08 16.91 4.91
C ASN A 331 -4.22 16.15 5.92
N LYS A 332 -3.00 16.65 6.17
CA LYS A 332 -2.09 16.04 7.13
C LYS A 332 -2.59 16.27 8.57
N LEU A 333 -2.88 15.17 9.26
CA LEU A 333 -3.27 15.15 10.66
C LEU A 333 -2.06 15.04 11.60
N GLY A 334 -0.97 14.43 11.13
CA GLY A 334 0.28 14.29 11.87
C GLY A 334 1.22 13.29 11.23
N GLU A 335 2.33 13.00 11.90
CA GLU A 335 3.34 12.06 11.42
C GLU A 335 4.06 11.40 12.60
N THR A 336 4.30 10.10 12.51
CA THR A 336 5.01 9.34 13.56
C THR A 336 6.27 8.72 12.99
N LEU A 337 7.44 9.09 13.53
CA LEU A 337 8.72 8.47 13.22
C LEU A 337 8.91 7.19 14.04
N PHE A 338 9.36 6.12 13.39
CA PHE A 338 9.57 4.82 14.00
C PHE A 338 11.04 4.58 14.35
N PRO A 339 11.33 3.82 15.43
CA PRO A 339 12.68 3.52 15.84
C PRO A 339 13.41 2.66 14.80
N ASN A 340 14.73 2.78 14.79
CA ASN A 340 15.57 2.04 13.86
C ASN A 340 15.40 0.52 14.01
N TYR A 341 15.39 -0.21 12.90
CA TYR A 341 15.53 -1.67 12.84
C TYR A 341 14.52 -2.47 13.68
N THR A 342 13.40 -1.86 14.05
CA THR A 342 12.42 -2.47 14.95
C THR A 342 11.22 -3.01 14.18
N TYR A 343 10.74 -2.26 13.19
CA TYR A 343 9.50 -2.56 12.47
C TYR A 343 9.75 -2.71 10.96
N ASN A 344 8.92 -3.51 10.30
CA ASN A 344 8.91 -3.67 8.85
C ASN A 344 7.74 -2.89 8.22
N SER A 345 8.06 -1.75 7.61
CA SER A 345 7.11 -0.87 6.92
C SER A 345 6.46 -1.45 5.65
N ARG A 346 6.89 -2.63 5.19
CA ARG A 346 6.35 -3.31 4.01
C ARG A 346 5.23 -4.29 4.36
N GLN A 347 4.93 -4.47 5.64
CA GLN A 347 3.92 -5.39 6.14
C GLN A 347 3.08 -4.71 7.23
N LEU A 348 1.99 -4.08 6.78
CA LEU A 348 0.99 -3.44 7.63
C LEU A 348 -0.36 -4.14 7.44
N LEU A 349 -1.15 -4.19 8.51
CA LEU A 349 -2.52 -4.70 8.50
C LEU A 349 -3.43 -3.65 9.14
N VAL A 350 -4.43 -3.20 8.39
CA VAL A 350 -5.51 -2.39 8.97
C VAL A 350 -6.63 -3.32 9.42
N LEU A 351 -6.89 -3.32 10.73
CA LEU A 351 -7.94 -4.11 11.35
C LEU A 351 -8.97 -3.18 12.05
N PRO A 352 -10.18 -3.67 12.35
CA PRO A 352 -11.21 -2.89 13.04
C PRO A 352 -10.72 -2.20 14.32
N ASP A 353 -9.76 -2.80 15.03
CA ASP A 353 -9.29 -2.35 16.34
C ASP A 353 -7.95 -1.60 16.31
N GLY A 354 -7.15 -1.69 15.24
CA GLY A 354 -6.00 -0.80 15.06
C GLY A 354 -5.23 -0.98 13.75
N LEU A 355 -4.15 -0.20 13.62
CA LEU A 355 -3.13 -0.43 12.61
C LEU A 355 -2.06 -1.37 13.19
N TYR A 356 -1.87 -2.52 12.59
CA TYR A 356 -0.85 -3.48 12.99
C TYR A 356 0.37 -3.33 12.10
N ILE A 357 1.54 -3.19 12.72
CA ILE A 357 2.82 -3.02 12.02
C ILE A 357 3.71 -4.19 12.39
N CYS A 358 4.28 -4.86 11.38
CA CYS A 358 5.16 -6.00 11.57
C CYS A 358 6.39 -5.60 12.40
N ASN A 359 6.73 -6.36 13.44
CA ASN A 359 7.93 -6.17 14.26
C ASN A 359 9.01 -7.23 13.99
N SER A 360 8.82 -8.07 12.97
CA SER A 360 9.79 -9.08 12.53
C SER A 360 10.87 -8.50 11.59
N HIS A 361 11.42 -7.32 11.90
CA HIS A 361 12.59 -6.79 11.18
C HIS A 361 13.83 -7.64 11.52
N PHE A 362 14.60 -8.13 10.53
CA PHE A 362 15.72 -9.08 10.77
C PHE A 362 16.85 -8.58 11.68
N MET A 363 16.97 -7.26 11.86
CA MET A 363 17.90 -6.62 12.80
C MET A 363 17.28 -6.23 14.16
N ASN A 364 16.00 -6.57 14.39
CA ASN A 364 15.36 -6.38 15.69
C ASN A 364 15.98 -7.39 16.69
N PRO A 365 16.40 -6.98 17.91
CA PRO A 365 16.89 -7.91 18.92
C PRO A 365 15.92 -9.05 19.27
N ASP A 366 14.61 -8.81 19.14
CA ASP A 366 13.56 -9.79 19.39
C ASP A 366 13.18 -10.59 18.13
N PHE A 367 13.97 -10.51 17.06
CA PHE A 367 13.69 -11.20 15.80
C PHE A 367 13.69 -12.71 15.98
N ASN A 368 12.66 -13.33 15.41
CA ASN A 368 12.51 -14.78 15.30
C ASN A 368 12.01 -15.09 13.89
N ASP A 369 12.76 -15.90 13.15
CA ASP A 369 12.44 -16.28 11.76
C ASP A 369 11.26 -17.24 11.66
N ASP A 370 10.98 -18.00 12.71
CA ASP A 370 9.83 -18.90 12.81
C ASP A 370 8.53 -18.18 13.18
N ILE A 371 8.58 -16.87 13.46
CA ILE A 371 7.42 -16.09 13.90
C ILE A 371 7.25 -14.83 13.04
N LEU A 372 6.10 -14.74 12.37
CA LEU A 372 5.63 -13.47 11.83
C LEU A 372 4.79 -12.77 12.89
N SER A 373 5.27 -11.63 13.40
CA SER A 373 4.60 -10.89 14.46
C SER A 373 4.29 -9.44 14.08
N PHE A 374 3.20 -8.94 14.62
CA PHE A 374 2.72 -7.57 14.46
C PHE A 374 2.34 -6.98 15.81
N ILE A 375 2.55 -5.67 15.96
CA ILE A 375 2.11 -4.89 17.12
C ILE A 375 1.05 -3.90 16.67
N ARG A 376 -0.03 -3.78 17.44
CA ARG A 376 -1.07 -2.79 17.18
C ARG A 376 -0.63 -1.40 17.62
N PHE A 377 -0.88 -0.43 16.76
CA PHE A 377 -0.74 0.99 16.98
C PHE A 377 -2.11 1.66 16.96
N ASP A 378 -2.36 2.46 18.00
CA ASP A 378 -3.60 3.21 18.17
C ASP A 378 -3.39 4.64 17.64
N LEU A 379 -4.37 5.14 16.89
CA LEU A 379 -4.39 6.52 16.42
C LEU A 379 -4.88 7.43 17.56
N VAL A 380 -4.00 8.30 18.06
CA VAL A 380 -4.28 9.16 19.22
C VAL A 380 -4.08 10.63 18.86
N SER A 381 -5.08 11.46 19.17
CA SER A 381 -4.95 12.91 19.08
C SER A 381 -4.18 13.47 20.28
N ARG A 382 -3.16 14.30 20.03
CA ARG A 382 -2.50 15.13 21.04
C ARG A 382 -2.90 16.59 20.84
N TYR A 383 -3.02 17.29 21.95
CA TYR A 383 -3.05 18.75 21.92
C TYR A 383 -1.62 19.25 21.96
N ASP A 384 -1.23 20.04 20.95
CA ASP A 384 0.06 20.73 20.98
C ASP A 384 0.11 21.60 22.24
N ARG A 385 1.01 21.26 23.17
CA ARG A 385 1.39 22.16 24.26
C ARG A 385 2.45 23.09 23.68
N ARG A 386 2.06 24.34 23.42
CA ARG A 386 3.02 25.42 23.14
C ARG A 386 3.92 25.66 24.34
#